data_AF-A0A674K900-F1
#
_entry.id   AF-A0A674K900-F1
#
_cell.length_a   1.000
_cell.length_b   1.000
_cell.length_c   1.000
_cell.angle_alpha   90.00
_cell.angle_beta   90.00
_cell.angle_gamma   90.00
#
_symmetry.space_group_name_H-M   'P 1'
#
loop_
_entity.id
_entity.type
_entity.pdbx_description
1 polymer ?
#
loop_
_entity_poly.entity_id
_entity_poly.type
_entity_poly.pdbx_seq_one_letter_code
_entity_poly.pdbx_strand_id
1 'polypeptide(L)'
;MPSSKSNLMLSGDISNFREMSTTSLIENNGYQDSVYINAAKIFQGIRNEKPQDKILVRYGNELVPSLPDFKDECSQRSSYELAFSALKYQDLLENILLDSCFYPCQSIPDELTSLIVVMLYDLQDRKFQARQISDEEESIPEVRDVERYLYSFKTKLAAALARCRIKHDALSIEYILPETLRKQEQRASALPLYAWINTLKSSLEDIYKELKKEGFTKVESVSDFEGYTYCLDKHCHDVLVFPASLKEEILNLELFTGYKLILQDKSRSLAVHSVKALLNMDDDIIVAHIGSRLTAAHMSVLSNQSTSKVFVCGVKSQAKEVELKELFTRMECGSMC
;
A
#
# COMPACT_ATOMS: atom_id res chain seq x y z
N MET A 1 60.63 31.63 36.06
CA MET A 1 60.58 30.15 35.91
C MET A 1 59.85 29.82 34.61
N PRO A 2 60.13 28.66 33.98
CA PRO A 2 59.37 28.15 32.83
C PRO A 2 57.97 27.65 33.31
N SER A 3 57.02 27.23 32.47
CA SER A 3 57.13 26.60 31.15
C SER A 3 55.85 26.67 30.29
N SER A 4 56.04 26.81 28.97
CA SER A 4 55.27 26.14 27.88
C SER A 4 53.76 26.46 27.71
N LYS A 5 53.33 27.05 26.58
CA LYS A 5 53.04 26.42 25.24
C LYS A 5 51.86 25.43 25.29
N SER A 6 50.97 25.28 24.31
CA SER A 6 50.68 25.89 22.99
C SER A 6 49.36 25.26 22.48
N ASN A 7 48.61 25.73 21.48
CA ASN A 7 48.82 26.72 20.41
C ASN A 7 47.46 27.33 19.98
N LEU A 8 47.46 28.31 19.06
CA LEU A 8 46.28 28.75 18.31
C LEU A 8 46.69 28.99 16.85
N MET A 9 46.12 28.25 15.89
CA MET A 9 46.16 28.61 14.47
C MET A 9 44.89 28.17 13.76
N LEU A 10 44.30 29.12 13.03
CA LEU A 10 43.25 28.90 12.05
C LEU A 10 43.90 28.61 10.69
N SER A 11 43.38 27.62 9.96
CA SER A 11 43.18 27.72 8.52
C SER A 11 42.10 26.74 8.10
N GLY A 12 41.23 27.17 7.20
CA GLY A 12 39.99 26.48 6.87
C GLY A 12 40.16 25.15 6.15
N ASP A 13 39.05 24.41 6.14
CA ASP A 13 38.64 23.66 4.96
C ASP A 13 37.14 23.87 4.74
N ILE A 14 36.74 24.02 3.47
CA ILE A 14 35.36 24.24 3.06
C ILE A 14 34.65 22.90 3.12
N SER A 15 33.80 22.69 4.14
CA SER A 15 33.01 21.47 4.26
C SER A 15 31.95 21.42 3.15
N ASN A 16 32.15 20.48 2.22
CA ASN A 16 31.13 20.06 1.25
C ASN A 16 29.88 19.58 1.98
N PHE A 17 28.86 20.43 2.10
CA PHE A 17 27.49 19.98 2.36
C PHE A 17 26.97 19.26 1.11
N ARG A 18 27.23 17.95 1.03
CA ARG A 18 26.45 17.06 0.18
C ARG A 18 25.08 16.89 0.83
N GLU A 19 24.05 17.36 0.14
CA GLU A 19 22.67 17.00 0.45
C GLU A 19 22.52 15.47 0.41
N MET A 20 22.30 14.86 1.56
CA MET A 20 21.82 13.48 1.63
C MET A 20 20.31 13.48 1.38
N SER A 21 19.92 13.60 0.11
CA SER A 21 18.60 13.18 -0.35
C SER A 21 18.52 11.65 -0.35
N THR A 22 18.50 11.06 0.84
CA THR A 22 18.25 9.62 1.04
C THR A 22 16.76 9.35 1.12
N THR A 23 16.07 9.51 0.00
CA THR A 23 14.94 8.61 -0.28
C THR A 23 15.53 7.21 -0.43
N SER A 24 15.34 6.37 0.57
CA SER A 24 15.65 4.94 0.52
C SER A 24 14.71 4.26 -0.47
N LEU A 25 15.06 4.35 -1.75
CA LEU A 25 14.47 3.54 -2.81
C LEU A 25 14.82 2.08 -2.51
N ILE A 26 13.91 1.38 -1.84
CA ILE A 26 13.92 -0.08 -1.78
C ILE A 26 13.93 -0.55 -3.23
N GLU A 27 14.97 -1.27 -3.65
CA GLU A 27 15.05 -1.77 -5.02
C GLU A 27 13.91 -2.77 -5.23
N ASN A 28 12.93 -2.40 -6.06
CA ASN A 28 11.85 -3.29 -6.45
C ASN A 28 12.46 -4.50 -7.18
N ASN A 29 12.45 -5.65 -6.51
CA ASN A 29 12.98 -6.92 -7.05
C ASN A 29 11.93 -7.73 -7.80
N GLY A 30 10.70 -7.22 -7.90
CA GLY A 30 9.54 -7.86 -8.53
C GLY A 30 8.71 -8.66 -7.54
N TYR A 31 7.52 -9.07 -7.98
CA TYR A 31 6.55 -9.77 -7.15
C TYR A 31 6.54 -11.29 -7.39
N GLN A 32 5.90 -12.02 -6.46
CA GLN A 32 5.57 -13.43 -6.63
C GLN A 32 4.49 -13.63 -7.70
N ASP A 33 4.47 -14.80 -8.33
CA ASP A 33 3.51 -15.17 -9.38
C ASP A 33 2.05 -15.01 -8.95
N SER A 34 1.74 -15.40 -7.72
CA SER A 34 0.40 -15.25 -7.12
C SER A 34 -0.06 -13.78 -7.03
N VAL A 35 0.87 -12.86 -6.77
CA VAL A 35 0.60 -11.41 -6.73
C VAL A 35 0.33 -10.87 -8.13
N TYR A 36 1.06 -11.31 -9.16
CA TYR A 36 0.75 -10.90 -10.54
C TYR A 36 -0.61 -11.42 -11.00
N ILE A 37 -0.95 -12.67 -10.73
CA ILE A 37 -2.27 -13.25 -11.07
C ILE A 37 -3.40 -12.50 -10.36
N ASN A 38 -3.26 -12.23 -9.06
CA ASN A 38 -4.27 -11.51 -8.31
C ASN A 38 -4.37 -10.04 -8.75
N ALA A 39 -3.25 -9.37 -9.01
CA ALA A 39 -3.24 -8.02 -9.59
C ALA A 39 -3.93 -7.97 -10.97
N ALA A 40 -3.69 -8.96 -11.83
CA ALA A 40 -4.33 -9.08 -13.14
C ALA A 40 -5.85 -9.27 -13.03
N LYS A 41 -6.31 -10.12 -12.10
CA LYS A 41 -7.75 -10.30 -11.80
C LYS A 41 -8.40 -9.01 -11.29
N ILE A 42 -7.75 -8.30 -10.37
CA ILE A 42 -8.22 -7.01 -9.85
C ILE A 42 -8.30 -5.99 -10.99
N PHE A 43 -7.21 -5.81 -11.75
CA PHE A 43 -7.13 -4.88 -12.89
C PHE A 43 -8.23 -5.17 -13.92
N GLN A 44 -8.41 -6.43 -14.32
CA GLN A 44 -9.45 -6.83 -15.28
C GLN A 44 -10.87 -6.40 -14.83
N GLY A 45 -11.15 -6.46 -13.53
CA GLY A 45 -12.45 -6.07 -12.97
C GLY A 45 -12.68 -4.56 -12.82
N ILE A 46 -11.63 -3.72 -12.94
CA ILE A 46 -11.70 -2.26 -12.72
C ILE A 46 -11.13 -1.42 -13.87
N ARG A 47 -10.58 -2.06 -14.92
CA ARG A 47 -9.99 -1.38 -16.08
C ARG A 47 -11.00 -0.47 -16.78
N ASN A 48 -10.51 0.61 -17.38
CA ASN A 48 -11.35 1.49 -18.18
C ASN A 48 -11.73 0.78 -19.48
N GLU A 49 -13.01 0.55 -19.70
CA GLU A 49 -13.52 0.02 -20.96
C GLU A 49 -13.56 1.11 -22.02
N LYS A 50 -12.95 0.84 -23.18
CA LYS A 50 -12.91 1.77 -24.31
C LYS A 50 -14.08 1.50 -25.26
N PRO A 51 -14.69 2.54 -25.86
CA PRO A 51 -15.66 2.40 -26.94
C PRO A 51 -15.12 1.49 -28.06
N GLN A 52 -15.98 0.68 -28.68
CA GLN A 52 -15.58 -0.37 -29.63
C GLN A 52 -14.74 0.15 -30.82
N ASP A 53 -14.97 1.39 -31.26
CA ASP A 53 -14.22 2.09 -32.30
C ASP A 53 -12.79 2.49 -31.90
N LYS A 54 -12.45 2.39 -30.61
CA LYS A 54 -11.18 2.83 -30.01
C LYS A 54 -10.39 1.70 -29.32
N ILE A 55 -10.87 0.46 -29.41
CA ILE A 55 -10.17 -0.71 -28.84
C ILE A 55 -8.99 -1.07 -29.76
N LEU A 56 -7.78 -0.72 -29.33
CA LEU A 56 -6.52 -1.10 -30.00
C LEU A 56 -5.83 -2.31 -29.34
N VAL A 57 -6.05 -2.48 -28.02
CA VAL A 57 -5.58 -3.62 -27.23
C VAL A 57 -6.81 -4.36 -26.71
N ARG A 58 -6.89 -5.68 -26.93
CA ARG A 58 -8.02 -6.50 -26.48
C ARG A 58 -7.70 -7.21 -25.17
N TYR A 59 -8.71 -7.27 -24.31
CA TYR A 59 -8.69 -8.01 -23.06
C TYR A 59 -9.71 -9.15 -23.18
N GLY A 60 -9.37 -10.33 -22.69
CA GLY A 60 -10.28 -11.48 -22.71
C GLY A 60 -11.58 -11.22 -21.95
N ASN A 61 -12.62 -11.93 -22.36
CA ASN A 61 -14.00 -11.75 -21.86
C ASN A 61 -14.32 -12.65 -20.65
N GLU A 62 -13.32 -13.07 -19.86
CA GLU A 62 -13.59 -13.89 -18.68
C GLU A 62 -14.44 -13.12 -17.66
N LEU A 63 -15.68 -13.60 -17.49
CA LEU A 63 -16.61 -13.20 -16.43
C LEU A 63 -16.01 -13.62 -15.08
N VAL A 64 -15.16 -12.77 -14.49
CA VAL A 64 -14.40 -13.00 -13.24
C VAL A 64 -15.19 -13.86 -12.22
N PRO A 65 -14.93 -15.19 -12.13
CA PRO A 65 -15.74 -16.10 -11.33
C PRO A 65 -14.96 -16.65 -10.13
N SER A 66 -14.06 -15.84 -9.58
CA SER A 66 -13.50 -16.01 -8.24
C SER A 66 -13.04 -14.64 -7.73
N LEU A 67 -13.32 -14.34 -6.46
CA LEU A 67 -12.56 -13.31 -5.77
C LEU A 67 -11.07 -13.73 -5.78
N PRO A 68 -10.11 -12.79 -5.87
CA PRO A 68 -8.71 -13.16 -5.80
C PRO A 68 -8.46 -13.85 -4.46
N ASP A 69 -7.84 -15.03 -4.50
CA ASP A 69 -7.49 -15.78 -3.30
C ASP A 69 -6.12 -15.32 -2.83
N PHE A 70 -6.05 -14.86 -1.58
CA PHE A 70 -4.87 -14.19 -1.05
C PHE A 70 -4.24 -15.04 0.04
N LYS A 71 -3.01 -15.49 -0.20
CA LYS A 71 -2.19 -16.25 0.75
C LYS A 71 -2.09 -15.56 2.14
N ASP A 72 -1.96 -14.24 2.13
CA ASP A 72 -1.76 -13.41 3.32
C ASP A 72 -2.09 -11.92 3.03
N GLU A 73 -2.12 -11.08 4.07
CA GLU A 73 -2.45 -9.65 3.95
C GLU A 73 -1.40 -8.82 3.19
N CYS A 74 -0.13 -9.21 3.18
CA CYS A 74 0.91 -8.52 2.42
C CYS A 74 0.80 -8.87 0.94
N SER A 75 0.59 -10.14 0.60
CA SER A 75 0.23 -10.58 -0.76
C SER A 75 -1.04 -9.88 -1.26
N GLN A 76 -2.05 -9.70 -0.41
CA GLN A 76 -3.25 -8.92 -0.73
C GLN A 76 -2.93 -7.45 -1.02
N ARG A 77 -2.18 -6.79 -0.13
CA ARG A 77 -1.78 -5.38 -0.29
C ARG A 77 -1.02 -5.16 -1.60
N SER A 78 0.03 -5.93 -1.83
CA SER A 78 0.86 -5.85 -3.05
C SER A 78 0.04 -6.09 -4.33
N SER A 79 -0.94 -7.02 -4.29
CA SER A 79 -1.82 -7.29 -5.45
C SER A 79 -2.70 -6.07 -5.79
N TYR A 80 -3.28 -5.41 -4.78
CA TYR A 80 -4.07 -4.19 -4.99
C TYR A 80 -3.19 -3.01 -5.41
N GLU A 81 -2.06 -2.79 -4.74
CA GLU A 81 -1.13 -1.69 -5.06
C GLU A 81 -0.60 -1.81 -6.49
N LEU A 82 -0.21 -3.01 -6.93
CA LEU A 82 0.21 -3.28 -8.31
C LEU A 82 -0.93 -3.05 -9.31
N ALA A 83 -2.14 -3.55 -9.04
CA ALA A 83 -3.29 -3.40 -9.93
C ALA A 83 -3.72 -1.93 -10.09
N PHE A 84 -3.83 -1.17 -8.99
CA PHE A 84 -4.19 0.25 -9.03
C PHE A 84 -3.08 1.10 -9.67
N SER A 85 -1.81 0.76 -9.43
CA SER A 85 -0.69 1.44 -10.08
C SER A 85 -0.71 1.20 -11.60
N ALA A 86 -0.91 -0.03 -12.06
CA ALA A 86 -1.07 -0.32 -13.48
C ALA A 86 -2.29 0.37 -14.09
N LEU A 87 -3.44 0.41 -13.38
CA LEU A 87 -4.66 1.09 -13.82
C LEU A 87 -4.43 2.58 -14.10
N LYS A 88 -3.71 3.26 -13.21
CA LYS A 88 -3.32 4.67 -13.32
C LYS A 88 -2.59 4.98 -14.64
N TYR A 89 -1.85 4.01 -15.17
CA TYR A 89 -1.06 4.12 -16.40
C TYR A 89 -1.62 3.26 -17.55
N GLN A 90 -2.86 2.79 -17.50
CA GLN A 90 -3.44 1.89 -18.52
C GLN A 90 -3.19 2.37 -19.96
N ASP A 91 -3.51 3.64 -20.27
CA ASP A 91 -3.30 4.21 -21.60
C ASP A 91 -1.81 4.25 -22.01
N LEU A 92 -0.91 4.54 -21.07
CA LEU A 92 0.52 4.53 -21.32
C LEU A 92 1.03 3.11 -21.63
N LEU A 93 0.60 2.14 -20.84
CA LEU A 93 0.99 0.73 -20.98
C LEU A 93 0.47 0.15 -22.30
N GLU A 94 -0.80 0.39 -22.65
CA GLU A 94 -1.36 0.00 -23.96
C GLU A 94 -0.59 0.65 -25.12
N ASN A 95 -0.24 1.94 -25.03
CA ASN A 95 0.57 2.62 -26.07
C ASN A 95 1.96 2.00 -26.21
N ILE A 96 2.61 1.60 -25.11
CA ILE A 96 3.91 0.91 -25.13
C ILE A 96 3.81 -0.46 -25.80
N LEU A 97 2.74 -1.23 -25.54
CA LEU A 97 2.51 -2.53 -26.18
C LEU A 97 2.34 -2.40 -27.70
N LEU A 98 1.64 -1.37 -28.16
CA LEU A 98 1.43 -1.08 -29.59
C LEU A 98 2.72 -0.57 -30.27
N ASP A 99 3.36 0.46 -29.71
CA ASP A 99 4.53 1.15 -30.31
C ASP A 99 5.82 0.30 -30.26
N SER A 100 5.88 -0.73 -29.40
CA SER A 100 6.94 -1.73 -29.39
C SER A 100 6.73 -2.88 -30.38
N CYS A 101 5.58 -2.91 -31.07
CA CYS A 101 5.06 -4.04 -31.84
C CYS A 101 4.97 -5.35 -31.04
N PHE A 102 4.74 -5.26 -29.73
CA PHE A 102 4.43 -6.42 -28.88
C PHE A 102 2.97 -6.86 -29.09
N TYR A 103 2.05 -5.91 -29.25
CA TYR A 103 0.65 -6.16 -29.57
C TYR A 103 0.36 -5.81 -31.04
N PRO A 104 -0.45 -6.60 -31.79
CA PRO A 104 -1.17 -7.81 -31.38
C PRO A 104 -0.24 -8.99 -31.09
N CYS A 105 -0.42 -9.61 -29.93
CA CYS A 105 0.33 -10.80 -29.55
C CYS A 105 -0.29 -12.05 -30.17
N GLN A 106 0.50 -12.83 -30.92
CA GLN A 106 0.06 -14.13 -31.47
C GLN A 106 0.48 -15.30 -30.58
N SER A 107 1.38 -15.08 -29.63
CA SER A 107 1.97 -16.13 -28.78
C SER A 107 1.28 -16.27 -27.42
N ILE A 108 0.47 -15.29 -27.03
CA ILE A 108 -0.22 -15.21 -25.74
C ILE A 108 -1.70 -14.88 -26.00
N PRO A 109 -2.66 -15.61 -25.43
CA PRO A 109 -4.09 -15.32 -25.59
C PRO A 109 -4.51 -13.96 -24.99
N ASP A 110 -5.58 -13.35 -25.55
CA ASP A 110 -6.11 -12.05 -25.09
C ASP A 110 -6.59 -12.11 -23.61
N GLU A 111 -6.91 -13.31 -23.09
CA GLU A 111 -7.22 -13.58 -21.68
C GLU A 111 -6.09 -13.14 -20.73
N LEU A 112 -4.83 -13.24 -21.16
CA LEU A 112 -3.67 -12.85 -20.36
C LEU A 112 -3.26 -11.38 -20.57
N THR A 113 -4.01 -10.58 -21.34
CA THR A 113 -3.65 -9.15 -21.55
C THR A 113 -3.62 -8.34 -20.25
N SER A 114 -4.51 -8.60 -19.29
CA SER A 114 -4.43 -7.96 -17.98
C SER A 114 -3.17 -8.34 -17.21
N LEU A 115 -2.69 -9.58 -17.34
CA LEU A 115 -1.43 -10.05 -16.76
C LEU A 115 -0.23 -9.38 -17.43
N ILE A 116 -0.23 -9.29 -18.77
CA ILE A 116 0.77 -8.54 -19.55
C ILE A 116 0.87 -7.08 -19.08
N VAL A 117 -0.26 -6.41 -18.84
CA VAL A 117 -0.29 -4.99 -18.48
C VAL A 117 0.23 -4.74 -17.05
N VAL A 118 -0.17 -5.54 -16.06
CA VAL A 118 0.37 -5.39 -14.69
C VAL A 118 1.85 -5.76 -14.62
N MET A 119 2.29 -6.79 -15.36
CA MET A 119 3.71 -7.18 -15.43
C MET A 119 4.55 -6.18 -16.22
N LEU A 120 4.01 -5.50 -17.23
CA LEU A 120 4.70 -4.41 -17.92
C LEU A 120 4.91 -3.19 -17.02
N TYR A 121 3.93 -2.87 -16.17
CA TYR A 121 4.05 -1.79 -15.19
C TYR A 121 5.21 -2.03 -14.21
N ASP A 122 5.27 -3.24 -13.65
CA ASP A 122 6.40 -3.66 -12.79
C ASP A 122 7.73 -3.70 -13.58
N LEU A 123 7.74 -4.29 -14.77
CA LEU A 123 8.96 -4.42 -15.57
C LEU A 123 9.60 -3.05 -15.91
N GLN A 124 8.79 -2.02 -16.20
CA GLN A 124 9.34 -0.68 -16.45
C GLN A 124 9.84 0.01 -15.17
N ASP A 125 9.20 -0.24 -14.03
CA ASP A 125 9.59 0.31 -12.72
C ASP A 125 10.98 -0.23 -12.31
N ARG A 126 11.16 -1.53 -12.53
CA ARG A 126 12.45 -2.25 -12.43
C ARG A 126 13.40 -2.00 -13.60
N LYS A 127 13.22 -0.90 -14.34
CA LYS A 127 14.12 -0.43 -15.42
C LYS A 127 14.41 -1.51 -16.49
N PHE A 128 13.43 -2.37 -16.79
CA PHE A 128 13.50 -3.51 -17.72
C PHE A 128 14.53 -4.60 -17.35
N GLN A 129 14.88 -4.71 -16.07
CA GLN A 129 15.66 -5.83 -15.54
C GLN A 129 14.78 -7.08 -15.34
N ALA A 130 15.38 -8.26 -15.19
CA ALA A 130 14.65 -9.46 -14.74
C ALA A 130 14.31 -9.33 -13.24
N ARG A 131 13.23 -9.98 -12.78
CA ARG A 131 12.93 -10.03 -11.33
C ARG A 131 13.86 -11.04 -10.63
N GLN A 132 14.02 -10.89 -9.32
CA GLN A 132 14.71 -11.90 -8.52
C GLN A 132 13.69 -12.96 -8.10
N ILE A 133 13.88 -14.19 -8.57
CA ILE A 133 13.00 -15.34 -8.32
C ILE A 133 13.63 -16.14 -7.18
N SER A 134 12.86 -16.51 -6.16
CA SER A 134 13.32 -17.47 -5.15
C SER A 134 13.08 -18.89 -5.63
N ASP A 135 14.03 -19.80 -5.39
CA ASP A 135 13.90 -21.23 -5.72
C ASP A 135 12.74 -21.92 -4.94
N GLU A 136 12.24 -21.28 -3.88
CA GLU A 136 11.10 -21.73 -3.06
C GLU A 136 9.73 -21.27 -3.59
N GLU A 137 9.70 -20.49 -4.68
CA GLU A 137 8.47 -19.91 -5.22
C GLU A 137 7.65 -20.91 -6.06
N GLU A 138 6.34 -21.01 -5.79
CA GLU A 138 5.43 -21.78 -6.63
C GLU A 138 5.29 -21.12 -8.02
N SER A 139 5.81 -21.79 -9.04
CA SER A 139 5.83 -21.28 -10.41
C SER A 139 4.49 -21.45 -11.12
N ILE A 140 3.83 -20.35 -11.46
CA ILE A 140 2.59 -20.32 -12.25
C ILE A 140 2.93 -20.20 -13.74
N PRO A 141 2.59 -21.19 -14.60
CA PRO A 141 3.02 -21.23 -16.01
C PRO A 141 2.70 -19.96 -16.81
N GLU A 142 1.50 -19.43 -16.65
CA GLU A 142 1.00 -18.24 -17.34
C GLU A 142 1.86 -17.00 -17.05
N VAL A 143 2.31 -16.84 -15.80
CA VAL A 143 3.19 -15.75 -15.38
C VAL A 143 4.58 -15.91 -16.00
N ARG A 144 5.13 -17.13 -16.00
CA ARG A 144 6.46 -17.41 -16.57
C ARG A 144 6.49 -17.27 -18.10
N ASP A 145 5.40 -17.59 -18.79
CA ASP A 145 5.28 -17.41 -20.23
C ASP A 145 5.10 -15.93 -20.61
N VAL A 146 4.25 -15.18 -19.90
CA VAL A 146 4.14 -13.72 -20.06
C VAL A 146 5.47 -13.02 -19.76
N GLU A 147 6.16 -13.38 -18.68
CA GLU A 147 7.48 -12.86 -18.31
C GLU A 147 8.51 -13.09 -19.40
N ARG A 148 8.66 -14.34 -19.86
CA ARG A 148 9.63 -14.72 -20.89
C ARG A 148 9.39 -13.92 -22.18
N TYR A 149 8.13 -13.74 -22.55
CA TYR A 149 7.75 -13.02 -23.75
C TYR A 149 7.96 -11.50 -23.63
N LEU A 150 7.54 -10.86 -22.54
CA LEU A 150 7.84 -9.46 -22.22
C LEU A 150 9.35 -9.20 -22.24
N TYR A 151 10.14 -10.08 -21.61
CA TYR A 151 11.58 -9.94 -21.55
C TYR A 151 12.25 -10.10 -22.94
N SER A 152 11.70 -10.94 -23.83
CA SER A 152 12.16 -11.03 -25.23
C SER A 152 11.95 -9.74 -26.03
N PHE A 153 10.99 -8.90 -25.64
CA PHE A 153 10.73 -7.58 -26.24
C PHE A 153 11.35 -6.41 -25.47
N LYS A 154 12.08 -6.64 -24.36
CA LYS A 154 12.52 -5.60 -23.41
C LYS A 154 13.13 -4.34 -24.04
N THR A 155 14.00 -4.50 -25.05
CA THR A 155 14.64 -3.36 -25.74
C THR A 155 13.64 -2.53 -26.54
N LYS A 156 12.64 -3.17 -27.17
CA LYS A 156 11.58 -2.48 -27.90
C LYS A 156 10.59 -1.79 -26.95
N LEU A 157 10.24 -2.43 -25.84
CA LEU A 157 9.39 -1.86 -24.78
C LEU A 157 10.05 -0.64 -24.13
N ALA A 158 11.33 -0.74 -23.77
CA ALA A 158 12.11 0.38 -23.24
C ALA A 158 12.23 1.54 -24.24
N ALA A 159 12.46 1.24 -25.52
CA ALA A 159 12.49 2.26 -26.57
C ALA A 159 11.13 2.92 -26.81
N ALA A 160 10.03 2.17 -26.71
CA ALA A 160 8.67 2.70 -26.82
C ALA A 160 8.33 3.62 -25.64
N LEU A 161 8.67 3.23 -24.41
CA LEU A 161 8.55 4.11 -23.24
C LEU A 161 9.39 5.39 -23.39
N ALA A 162 10.62 5.29 -23.89
CA ALA A 162 11.48 6.44 -24.13
C ALA A 162 10.88 7.39 -25.18
N ARG A 163 10.37 6.87 -26.31
CA ARG A 163 9.66 7.66 -27.32
C ARG A 163 8.41 8.33 -26.75
N CYS A 164 7.63 7.62 -25.95
CA CYS A 164 6.46 8.18 -25.28
C CYS A 164 6.84 9.34 -24.35
N ARG A 165 7.88 9.16 -23.52
CA ARG A 165 8.39 10.21 -22.64
C ARG A 165 8.89 11.44 -23.40
N ILE A 166 9.62 11.27 -24.52
CA ILE A 166 10.05 12.38 -25.37
C ILE A 166 8.85 13.11 -25.99
N LYS A 167 7.85 12.38 -26.50
CA LYS A 167 6.62 12.94 -27.08
C LYS A 167 5.82 13.78 -26.08
N HIS A 168 5.88 13.44 -24.79
CA HIS A 168 5.16 14.12 -23.70
C HIS A 168 6.05 15.06 -22.86
N ASP A 169 7.31 15.29 -23.25
CA ASP A 169 8.31 16.07 -22.50
C ASP A 169 8.44 15.65 -21.00
N ALA A 170 8.41 14.33 -20.77
CA ALA A 170 8.20 13.73 -19.46
C ALA A 170 9.46 13.08 -18.85
N LEU A 171 9.91 13.63 -17.71
CA LEU A 171 11.08 13.14 -16.95
C LEU A 171 10.87 11.77 -16.29
N SER A 172 9.63 11.37 -16.00
CA SER A 172 9.23 10.04 -15.52
C SER A 172 7.85 9.69 -16.08
N ILE A 173 7.36 8.47 -15.86
CA ILE A 173 5.97 8.11 -16.23
C ILE A 173 4.94 8.96 -15.49
N GLU A 174 5.27 9.46 -14.30
CA GLU A 174 4.35 10.26 -13.47
C GLU A 174 3.95 11.54 -14.22
N TYR A 175 4.89 12.20 -14.90
CA TYR A 175 4.66 13.43 -15.67
C TYR A 175 3.76 13.24 -16.89
N ILE A 176 3.54 11.99 -17.35
CA ILE A 176 2.57 11.67 -18.40
C ILE A 176 1.13 11.78 -17.88
N LEU A 177 0.93 11.72 -16.56
CA LEU A 177 -0.38 11.82 -15.94
C LEU A 177 -0.90 13.27 -15.85
N PRO A 178 -2.22 13.46 -15.90
CA PRO A 178 -2.87 14.72 -15.57
C PRO A 178 -2.35 15.34 -14.26
N GLU A 179 -2.14 16.65 -14.28
CA GLU A 179 -1.61 17.39 -13.13
C GLU A 179 -2.50 17.27 -11.88
N THR A 180 -3.81 17.11 -12.07
CA THR A 180 -4.77 16.84 -10.99
C THR A 180 -4.47 15.54 -10.25
N LEU A 181 -4.19 14.45 -10.99
CA LEU A 181 -3.82 13.16 -10.41
C LEU A 181 -2.44 13.24 -9.74
N ARG A 182 -1.45 13.87 -10.38
CA ARG A 182 -0.12 14.09 -9.76
C ARG A 182 -0.21 14.85 -8.44
N LYS A 183 -1.01 15.92 -8.39
CA LYS A 183 -1.26 16.71 -7.16
C LYS A 183 -2.02 15.93 -6.10
N GLN A 184 -2.91 15.01 -6.49
CA GLN A 184 -3.60 14.12 -5.56
C GLN A 184 -2.64 13.09 -4.95
N GLU A 185 -1.81 12.46 -5.78
CA GLU A 185 -0.78 11.50 -5.36
C GLU A 185 0.23 12.14 -4.40
N GLN A 186 0.80 13.29 -4.75
CA GLN A 186 1.74 14.02 -3.86
C GLN A 186 1.13 14.38 -2.50
N ARG A 187 -0.18 14.65 -2.45
CA ARG A 187 -0.88 14.89 -1.18
C ARG A 187 -1.05 13.60 -0.41
N ALA A 188 -1.51 12.53 -1.07
CA ALA A 188 -1.71 11.22 -0.45
C ALA A 188 -0.41 10.64 0.12
N SER A 189 0.70 10.73 -0.62
CA SER A 189 2.03 10.28 -0.18
C SER A 189 2.65 11.16 0.93
N ALA A 190 2.10 12.36 1.17
CA ALA A 190 2.54 13.27 2.23
C ALA A 190 1.60 13.27 3.45
N LEU A 191 0.48 12.51 3.41
CA LEU A 191 -0.39 12.39 4.57
C LEU A 191 0.30 11.53 5.65
N PRO A 192 0.36 12.00 6.92
CA PRO A 192 0.89 11.18 7.99
C PRO A 192 0.00 9.95 8.20
N LEU A 193 0.64 8.84 8.58
CA LEU A 193 -0.04 7.57 8.83
C LEU A 193 -0.70 7.64 10.20
N TYR A 194 -1.94 7.16 10.28
CA TYR A 194 -2.68 7.05 11.53
C TYR A 194 -2.89 5.58 11.85
N ALA A 195 -2.61 5.19 13.09
CA ALA A 195 -2.88 3.85 13.59
C ALA A 195 -3.46 3.90 15.00
N TRP A 196 -4.54 3.15 15.24
CA TRP A 196 -5.11 3.02 16.57
C TRP A 196 -4.58 1.76 17.28
N ILE A 197 -4.48 1.86 18.60
CA ILE A 197 -4.02 0.79 19.48
C ILE A 197 -5.21 -0.08 19.88
N ASN A 198 -5.09 -1.39 19.69
CA ASN A 198 -6.08 -2.33 20.16
C ASN A 198 -5.90 -2.60 21.67
N THR A 199 -6.59 -1.81 22.49
CA THR A 199 -6.52 -1.89 23.96
C THR A 199 -7.07 -3.19 24.55
N LEU A 200 -7.73 -4.04 23.76
CA LEU A 200 -8.09 -5.40 24.18
C LEU A 200 -6.87 -6.34 24.18
N LYS A 201 -5.91 -6.13 23.27
CA LYS A 201 -4.72 -6.98 23.09
C LYS A 201 -3.46 -6.46 23.78
N SER A 202 -3.34 -5.15 24.00
CA SER A 202 -2.14 -4.54 24.59
C SER A 202 -2.45 -3.18 25.24
N SER A 203 -1.74 -2.84 26.33
CA SER A 203 -1.86 -1.50 26.92
C SER A 203 -1.11 -0.46 26.10
N LEU A 204 -1.56 0.80 26.15
CA LEU A 204 -0.86 1.94 25.53
C LEU A 204 0.63 1.96 25.91
N GLU A 205 0.92 1.73 27.18
CA GLU A 205 2.27 1.75 27.73
C GLU A 205 3.15 0.60 27.23
N ASP A 206 2.56 -0.55 26.90
CA ASP A 206 3.30 -1.68 26.32
C ASP A 206 3.59 -1.45 24.84
N ILE A 207 2.65 -0.87 24.08
CA ILE A 207 2.91 -0.40 22.71
C ILE A 207 4.07 0.61 22.70
N TYR A 208 4.10 1.58 23.61
CA TYR A 208 5.17 2.58 23.66
C TYR A 208 6.53 1.96 23.99
N LYS A 209 6.57 0.91 24.84
CA LYS A 209 7.79 0.14 25.13
C LYS A 209 8.23 -0.69 23.92
N GLU A 210 7.29 -1.30 23.20
CA GLU A 210 7.55 -2.15 22.03
C GLU A 210 8.09 -1.28 20.88
N LEU A 211 7.41 -0.19 20.53
CA LEU A 211 7.89 0.83 19.58
C LEU A 211 9.30 1.34 19.93
N LYS A 212 9.57 1.61 21.22
CA LYS A 212 10.89 2.06 21.67
C LYS A 212 11.99 0.99 21.51
N LYS A 213 11.67 -0.30 21.60
CA LYS A 213 12.63 -1.39 21.30
C LYS A 213 12.96 -1.42 19.81
N GLU A 214 11.95 -1.19 18.97
CA GLU A 214 12.07 -1.06 17.50
C GLU A 214 12.70 0.28 17.06
N GLY A 215 13.28 1.06 17.99
CA GLY A 215 13.98 2.32 17.72
C GLY A 215 13.09 3.56 17.56
N PHE A 216 11.76 3.43 17.64
CA PHE A 216 10.86 4.57 17.48
C PHE A 216 10.88 5.50 18.70
N THR A 217 10.98 6.80 18.43
CA THR A 217 10.99 7.86 19.46
C THR A 217 9.70 8.67 19.45
N LYS A 218 9.13 8.92 20.63
CA LYS A 218 7.93 9.75 20.77
C LYS A 218 8.28 11.24 20.72
N VAL A 219 7.60 12.01 19.86
CA VAL A 219 7.71 13.47 19.74
C VAL A 219 6.39 14.16 20.07
N GLU A 220 6.40 15.49 20.20
CA GLU A 220 5.21 16.27 20.58
C GLU A 220 4.20 16.43 19.45
N SER A 221 4.67 16.59 18.20
CA SER A 221 3.80 16.86 17.06
C SER A 221 4.31 16.32 15.73
N VAL A 222 3.44 16.35 14.72
CA VAL A 222 3.75 16.02 13.31
C VAL A 222 4.82 16.95 12.71
N SER A 223 5.01 18.14 13.26
CA SER A 223 6.07 19.07 12.81
C SER A 223 7.48 18.62 13.25
N ASP A 224 7.56 17.72 14.23
CA ASP A 224 8.81 17.21 14.83
C ASP A 224 9.19 15.84 14.25
N PHE A 225 8.58 15.46 13.12
CA PHE A 225 8.78 14.17 12.45
C PHE A 225 10.12 14.12 11.70
N GLU A 226 11.04 13.34 12.25
CA GLU A 226 12.32 12.97 11.64
C GLU A 226 12.59 11.48 11.90
N GLY A 227 13.06 10.75 10.88
CA GLY A 227 13.41 9.33 11.00
C GLY A 227 12.31 8.47 11.64
N TYR A 228 12.69 7.61 12.58
CA TYR A 228 11.79 6.71 13.32
C TYR A 228 11.11 7.44 14.48
N THR A 229 10.14 8.30 14.17
CA THR A 229 9.37 9.07 15.17
C THR A 229 7.87 8.83 15.10
N TYR A 230 7.17 9.13 16.19
CA TYR A 230 5.71 9.09 16.26
C TYR A 230 5.19 10.10 17.30
N CYS A 231 3.94 10.56 17.16
CA CYS A 231 3.26 11.32 18.20
C CYS A 231 1.87 10.73 18.52
N LEU A 232 1.19 11.24 19.54
CA LEU A 232 -0.22 10.93 19.80
C LEU A 232 -1.11 11.82 18.92
N ASP A 233 -2.30 11.34 18.56
CA ASP A 233 -3.33 12.24 18.04
C ASP A 233 -3.92 13.12 19.16
N LYS A 234 -4.36 14.33 18.79
CA LYS A 234 -4.90 15.32 19.74
C LYS A 234 -6.37 15.09 20.10
N HIS A 235 -7.10 14.26 19.35
CA HIS A 235 -8.54 14.04 19.54
C HIS A 235 -8.87 12.59 19.91
N CYS A 236 -8.07 11.63 19.43
CA CYS A 236 -8.28 10.20 19.67
C CYS A 236 -7.15 9.64 20.55
N HIS A 237 -7.45 9.34 21.81
CA HIS A 237 -6.44 9.03 22.85
C HIS A 237 -5.67 7.72 22.64
N ASP A 238 -6.19 6.81 21.81
CA ASP A 238 -5.59 5.52 21.43
C ASP A 238 -4.94 5.56 20.02
N VAL A 239 -4.93 6.72 19.36
CA VAL A 239 -4.36 6.88 18.00
C VAL A 239 -2.94 7.44 18.06
N LEU A 240 -2.05 6.74 17.36
CA LEU A 240 -0.71 7.17 17.03
C LEU A 240 -0.66 7.76 15.62
N VAL A 241 0.28 8.68 15.44
CA VAL A 241 0.56 9.36 14.18
C VAL A 241 2.03 9.16 13.83
N PHE A 242 2.32 8.76 12.60
CA PHE A 242 3.67 8.46 12.11
C PHE A 242 3.96 9.21 10.78
N PRO A 243 5.25 9.45 10.44
CA PRO A 243 5.65 9.92 9.11
C PRO A 243 5.17 9.00 7.99
N ALA A 244 4.76 9.56 6.85
CA ALA A 244 4.34 8.83 5.67
C ALA A 244 5.38 7.83 5.15
N SER A 245 6.67 8.17 5.32
CA SER A 245 7.81 7.36 4.90
C SER A 245 7.96 6.05 5.66
N LEU A 246 7.41 5.92 6.87
CA LEU A 246 7.55 4.71 7.72
C LEU A 246 6.49 3.63 7.43
N LYS A 247 5.77 3.72 6.29
CA LYS A 247 4.65 2.82 5.97
C LYS A 247 5.08 1.36 6.00
N GLU A 248 6.15 1.02 5.28
CA GLU A 248 6.58 -0.37 5.16
C GLU A 248 7.24 -0.87 6.45
N GLU A 249 7.96 -0.02 7.17
CA GLU A 249 8.52 -0.32 8.48
C GLU A 249 7.41 -0.69 9.48
N ILE A 250 6.35 0.13 9.57
CA ILE A 250 5.20 -0.11 10.47
C ILE A 250 4.47 -1.40 10.09
N LEU A 251 4.27 -1.65 8.80
CA LEU A 251 3.59 -2.84 8.28
C LEU A 251 4.33 -4.15 8.60
N ASN A 252 5.65 -4.09 8.78
CA ASN A 252 6.49 -5.23 9.12
C ASN A 252 6.65 -5.47 10.64
N LEU A 253 6.14 -4.58 11.50
CA LEU A 253 6.21 -4.77 12.96
C LEU A 253 5.31 -5.92 13.43
N GLU A 254 5.75 -6.68 14.43
CA GLU A 254 4.91 -7.66 15.15
C GLU A 254 3.65 -7.02 15.76
N LEU A 255 3.74 -5.73 16.10
CA LEU A 255 2.61 -4.88 16.50
C LEU A 255 1.47 -4.88 15.47
N PHE A 256 1.80 -4.82 14.18
CA PHE A 256 0.84 -4.76 13.09
C PHE A 256 0.28 -6.15 12.77
N THR A 257 1.15 -7.13 12.56
CA THR A 257 0.75 -8.51 12.21
C THR A 257 -0.06 -9.19 13.32
N GLY A 258 0.19 -8.83 14.58
CA GLY A 258 -0.58 -9.23 15.74
C GLY A 258 -1.85 -8.42 16.03
N TYR A 259 -2.27 -7.48 15.17
CA TYR A 259 -3.38 -6.54 15.40
C TYR A 259 -3.35 -5.81 16.76
N LYS A 260 -2.16 -5.53 17.30
CA LYS A 260 -1.98 -4.64 18.45
C LYS A 260 -2.06 -3.17 18.03
N LEU A 261 -1.60 -2.88 16.80
CA LEU A 261 -1.58 -1.56 16.18
C LEU A 261 -2.19 -1.66 14.76
N ILE A 262 -3.23 -0.87 14.45
CA ILE A 262 -3.99 -0.98 13.20
C ILE A 262 -3.98 0.34 12.45
N LEU A 263 -3.38 0.35 11.25
CA LEU A 263 -3.45 1.49 10.32
C LEU A 263 -4.89 1.76 9.87
N GLN A 264 -5.35 3.00 10.03
CA GLN A 264 -6.68 3.45 9.64
C GLN A 264 -6.71 4.98 9.49
N ASP A 265 -7.36 5.50 8.46
CA ASP A 265 -7.57 6.93 8.27
C ASP A 265 -8.10 7.62 9.54
N LYS A 266 -7.49 8.76 9.89
CA LYS A 266 -7.93 9.62 11.00
C LYS A 266 -9.43 9.89 11.02
N SER A 267 -10.04 10.08 9.85
CA SER A 267 -11.48 10.36 9.72
C SER A 267 -12.36 9.24 10.25
N ARG A 268 -11.91 7.99 10.16
CA ARG A 268 -12.63 6.81 10.65
C ARG A 268 -12.47 6.64 12.17
N SER A 269 -11.25 6.80 12.69
CA SER A 269 -11.01 6.80 14.13
C SER A 269 -11.71 7.97 14.83
N LEU A 270 -11.66 9.17 14.26
CA LEU A 270 -12.40 10.34 14.78
C LEU A 270 -13.91 10.10 14.78
N ALA A 271 -14.46 9.39 13.80
CA ALA A 271 -15.89 9.06 13.78
C ALA A 271 -16.30 8.18 14.97
N VAL A 272 -15.54 7.12 15.29
CA VAL A 272 -15.87 6.25 16.43
C VAL A 272 -15.63 6.92 17.79
N HIS A 273 -14.61 7.78 17.92
CA HIS A 273 -14.43 8.61 19.12
C HIS A 273 -15.55 9.64 19.28
N SER A 274 -16.04 10.24 18.18
CA SER A 274 -17.18 11.17 18.20
C SER A 274 -18.46 10.48 18.63
N VAL A 275 -18.69 9.24 18.20
CA VAL A 275 -19.81 8.41 18.67
C VAL A 275 -19.61 8.04 20.14
N LYS A 276 -18.41 7.59 20.54
CA LYS A 276 -18.10 7.21 21.93
C LYS A 276 -18.35 8.33 22.94
N ALA A 277 -18.10 9.59 22.56
CA ALA A 277 -18.37 10.77 23.39
C ALA A 277 -19.87 11.00 23.68
N LEU A 278 -20.77 10.35 22.94
CA LEU A 278 -22.23 10.44 23.09
C LEU A 278 -22.86 9.19 23.71
N LEU A 279 -22.11 8.11 23.87
CA LEU A 279 -22.60 6.82 24.38
C LEU A 279 -22.43 6.70 25.90
N ASN A 280 -23.45 6.15 26.55
CA ASN A 280 -23.35 5.64 27.92
C ASN A 280 -22.56 4.31 27.94
N MET A 281 -22.27 3.80 29.14
CA MET A 281 -21.48 2.55 29.27
C MET A 281 -22.20 1.31 28.73
N ASP A 282 -23.54 1.31 28.73
CA ASP A 282 -24.38 0.13 28.48
C ASP A 282 -25.26 0.30 27.22
N ASP A 283 -24.95 1.29 26.37
CA ASP A 283 -25.68 1.52 25.12
C ASP A 283 -25.26 0.49 24.05
N ASP A 284 -26.24 -0.16 23.43
CA ASP A 284 -26.03 -1.00 22.24
C ASP A 284 -25.83 -0.15 20.98
N ILE A 285 -24.93 -0.61 20.10
CA ILE A 285 -24.47 0.14 18.91
C ILE A 285 -24.80 -0.62 17.64
N ILE A 286 -25.36 0.07 16.64
CA ILE A 286 -25.62 -0.50 15.31
C ILE A 286 -24.73 0.16 14.26
N VAL A 287 -23.80 -0.60 13.69
CA VAL A 287 -23.01 -0.21 12.52
C VAL A 287 -23.80 -0.57 11.25
N ALA A 288 -24.71 0.33 10.86
CA ALA A 288 -25.72 0.06 9.82
C ALA A 288 -25.16 -0.27 8.42
N HIS A 289 -23.93 0.16 8.12
CA HIS A 289 -23.25 -0.16 6.85
C HIS A 289 -21.77 -0.45 7.11
N ILE A 290 -21.34 -1.68 6.83
CA ILE A 290 -19.95 -2.13 6.98
C ILE A 290 -19.00 -1.54 5.90
N GLY A 291 -18.81 -0.22 5.91
CA GLY A 291 -17.87 0.50 5.05
C GLY A 291 -16.40 0.34 5.45
N SER A 292 -16.13 -0.24 6.62
CA SER A 292 -14.82 -0.77 7.03
C SER A 292 -15.02 -1.72 8.20
N ARG A 293 -14.48 -2.93 8.07
CA ARG A 293 -14.45 -3.93 9.17
C ARG A 293 -13.65 -3.40 10.36
N LEU A 294 -12.52 -2.73 10.08
CA LEU A 294 -11.63 -2.16 11.09
C LEU A 294 -12.26 -0.99 11.86
N THR A 295 -13.22 -0.26 11.28
CA THR A 295 -13.94 0.81 11.98
C THR A 295 -15.00 0.23 12.94
N ALA A 296 -15.64 -0.89 12.56
CA ALA A 296 -16.51 -1.62 13.48
C ALA A 296 -15.73 -2.26 14.65
N ALA A 297 -14.54 -2.83 14.36
CA ALA A 297 -13.63 -3.31 15.40
C ALA A 297 -13.17 -2.18 16.34
N HIS A 298 -12.76 -1.01 15.80
CA HIS A 298 -12.37 0.14 16.62
C HIS A 298 -13.50 0.62 17.53
N MET A 299 -14.75 0.66 17.02
CA MET A 299 -15.93 0.97 17.84
C MET A 299 -16.12 -0.05 18.98
N SER A 300 -15.92 -1.35 18.72
CA SER A 300 -15.96 -2.39 19.76
C SER A 300 -14.92 -2.16 20.84
N VAL A 301 -13.65 -1.92 20.46
CA VAL A 301 -12.53 -1.68 21.39
C VAL A 301 -12.79 -0.48 22.32
N LEU A 302 -13.50 0.55 21.85
CA LEU A 302 -13.92 1.70 22.66
C LEU A 302 -15.21 1.48 23.48
N SER A 303 -15.90 0.35 23.28
CA SER A 303 -17.16 0.00 23.94
C SER A 303 -16.94 -0.94 25.12
N ASN A 304 -17.89 -1.02 26.06
CA ASN A 304 -17.77 -1.96 27.17
C ASN A 304 -18.09 -3.38 26.67
N GLN A 305 -17.05 -4.21 26.52
CA GLN A 305 -17.16 -5.60 26.07
C GLN A 305 -18.10 -6.48 26.93
N SER A 306 -18.42 -6.05 28.16
CA SER A 306 -19.27 -6.80 29.10
C SER A 306 -20.73 -6.37 29.14
N THR A 307 -21.07 -5.15 28.67
CA THR A 307 -22.44 -4.61 28.76
C THR A 307 -23.00 -4.03 27.46
N SER A 308 -22.16 -3.57 26.53
CA SER A 308 -22.57 -3.10 25.21
C SER A 308 -22.47 -4.22 24.17
N LYS A 309 -23.36 -4.25 23.17
CA LYS A 309 -23.19 -5.03 21.93
C LYS A 309 -23.00 -4.13 20.73
N VAL A 310 -22.20 -4.59 19.78
CA VAL A 310 -21.97 -3.91 18.49
C VAL A 310 -22.51 -4.79 17.36
N PHE A 311 -23.68 -4.43 16.85
CA PHE A 311 -24.35 -5.11 15.74
C PHE A 311 -23.80 -4.60 14.41
N VAL A 312 -23.29 -5.48 13.55
CA VAL A 312 -22.69 -5.09 12.26
C VAL A 312 -23.57 -5.48 11.08
N CYS A 313 -24.16 -4.48 10.42
CA CYS A 313 -25.11 -4.70 9.33
C CYS A 313 -24.50 -4.44 7.94
N GLY A 314 -25.15 -5.01 6.91
CA GLY A 314 -24.78 -4.81 5.51
C GLY A 314 -23.79 -5.85 4.93
N VAL A 315 -23.52 -6.95 5.65
CA VAL A 315 -22.77 -8.09 5.12
C VAL A 315 -23.61 -8.78 4.03
N LYS A 316 -23.07 -8.90 2.82
CA LYS A 316 -23.83 -9.33 1.62
C LYS A 316 -23.73 -10.82 1.25
N SER A 317 -22.91 -11.60 1.95
CA SER A 317 -22.74 -13.03 1.70
C SER A 317 -22.20 -13.77 2.91
N GLN A 318 -22.52 -15.07 3.01
CA GLN A 318 -22.08 -15.93 4.13
C GLN A 318 -20.55 -15.99 4.27
N ALA A 319 -19.82 -16.07 3.16
CA ALA A 319 -18.35 -16.07 3.16
C ALA A 319 -17.78 -14.80 3.83
N LYS A 320 -18.32 -13.62 3.49
CA LYS A 320 -17.91 -12.35 4.09
C LYS A 320 -18.30 -12.22 5.56
N GLU A 321 -19.33 -12.96 6.00
CA GLU A 321 -19.70 -13.03 7.41
C GLU A 321 -18.68 -13.87 8.22
N VAL A 322 -18.20 -14.98 7.63
CA VAL A 322 -17.15 -15.82 8.23
C VAL A 322 -15.83 -15.05 8.30
N GLU A 323 -15.35 -14.47 7.19
CA GLU A 323 -14.16 -13.60 7.15
C GLU A 323 -14.21 -12.45 8.17
N LEU A 324 -15.42 -11.93 8.44
CA LEU A 324 -15.63 -10.85 9.40
C LEU A 324 -15.53 -11.34 10.84
N LYS A 325 -16.17 -12.47 11.15
CA LYS A 325 -16.12 -13.10 12.48
C LYS A 325 -14.71 -13.55 12.83
N GLU A 326 -13.99 -14.15 11.88
CA GLU A 326 -12.58 -14.53 12.05
C GLU A 326 -11.68 -13.32 12.34
N LEU A 327 -11.86 -12.21 11.61
CA LEU A 327 -11.14 -10.97 11.89
C LEU A 327 -11.43 -10.45 13.31
N PHE A 328 -12.70 -10.35 13.70
CA PHE A 328 -13.07 -9.88 15.04
C PHE A 328 -12.55 -10.81 16.15
N THR A 329 -12.53 -12.13 15.93
CA THR A 329 -11.90 -13.10 16.84
C THR A 329 -10.39 -12.86 16.96
N ARG A 330 -9.66 -12.69 15.85
CA ARG A 330 -8.21 -12.37 15.87
C ARG A 330 -7.91 -11.03 16.57
N MET A 331 -8.82 -10.07 16.46
CA MET A 331 -8.76 -8.76 17.12
C MET A 331 -9.31 -8.75 18.56
N GLU A 332 -9.75 -9.90 19.09
CA GLU A 332 -10.32 -10.07 20.44
C GLU A 332 -11.59 -9.23 20.74
N CYS A 333 -12.32 -8.82 19.70
CA CYS A 333 -13.56 -8.06 19.81
C CYS A 333 -14.74 -8.99 20.17
N GLY A 334 -14.97 -9.21 21.47
CA GLY A 334 -15.96 -10.15 22.00
C GLY A 334 -17.43 -9.68 21.95
N SER A 335 -17.68 -8.37 21.88
CA SER A 335 -19.03 -7.77 21.88
C SER A 335 -19.72 -7.70 20.50
N MET A 336 -19.13 -8.31 19.47
CA MET A 336 -19.61 -8.23 18.09
C MET A 336 -20.75 -9.21 17.81
N CYS A 337 -21.82 -8.73 17.16
CA CYS A 337 -23.01 -9.51 16.76
C CYS A 337 -23.34 -9.33 15.27
#